data_AF-A0A970KFZ6-F1
#
_entry.id   AF-A0A970KFZ6-F1
#
_cell.length_a   1.000
_cell.length_b   1.000
_cell.length_c   1.000
_cell.angle_alpha   90.00
_cell.angle_beta   90.00
_cell.angle_gamma   90.00
#
_symmetry.space_group_name_H-M   'P 1'
#
loop_
_entity.id
_entity.type
_entity.pdbx_description
1 polymer ?
#
loop_
_entity_poly.entity_id
_entity_poly.type
_entity_poly.pdbx_seq_one_letter_code
_entity_poly.pdbx_strand_id
1 'polypeptide(L)' 'MKPRERILATLNGQIPDRVPWLEMVIDPAVAEKLLGRPSEFRGRLNIDPALLDILALDNIAVNLKPPDVTEKYYA' A
#
# COMPACT_ATOMS: atom_id res chain seq x y z
N MET A 1 0.86 17.63 -6.22
CA MET A 1 -0.04 17.02 -5.23
C MET A 1 0.75 16.13 -4.27
N LYS A 2 0.42 16.14 -2.97
CA LYS A 2 0.95 15.17 -1.98
C LYS A 2 0.39 13.77 -2.28
N PRO A 3 1.06 12.67 -1.85
CA PRO A 3 0.59 11.30 -2.08
C PRO A 3 -0.87 11.07 -1.68
N ARG A 4 -1.26 11.52 -0.48
CA ARG A 4 -2.64 11.42 0.00
C ARG A 4 -3.64 12.18 -0.87
N GLU A 5 -3.31 13.40 -1.27
CA GLU A 5 -4.18 14.24 -2.12
C GLU A 5 -4.45 13.55 -3.47
N ARG A 6 -3.43 12.89 -4.03
CA ARG A 6 -3.52 12.16 -5.30
C ARG A 6 -4.48 10.97 -5.24
N ILE A 7 -4.39 10.19 -4.15
CA ILE A 7 -5.29 9.06 -3.88
C ILE A 7 -6.73 9.58 -3.79
N LEU A 8 -6.95 10.62 -2.99
CA LEU A 8 -8.29 11.19 -2.81
C LEU A 8 -8.85 11.78 -4.10
N ALA A 9 -8.05 12.48 -4.90
CA ALA A 9 -8.47 12.99 -6.21
C ALA A 9 -8.96 11.85 -7.11
N THR A 10 -8.21 10.74 -7.17
CA THR A 10 -8.56 9.57 -7.98
C THR A 10 -9.86 8.92 -7.51
N LEU A 11 -10.03 8.73 -6.18
CA LEU A 11 -11.27 8.17 -5.62
C LEU A 11 -12.50 9.05 -5.87
N ASN A 12 -12.30 10.36 -6.02
CA ASN A 12 -13.33 11.32 -6.37
C ASN A 12 -13.56 11.47 -7.88
N GLY A 13 -12.94 10.62 -8.72
CA GLY A 13 -13.07 10.66 -10.17
C GLY A 13 -12.36 11.84 -10.84
N GLN A 14 -11.43 12.50 -10.14
CA GLN A 14 -10.63 13.61 -10.66
C GLN A 14 -9.34 13.11 -11.31
N ILE A 15 -8.69 13.95 -12.12
CA ILE A 15 -7.41 13.63 -12.76
C ILE A 15 -6.25 14.06 -11.85
N PRO A 16 -5.46 13.12 -11.30
CA PRO A 16 -4.27 13.44 -10.52
C PRO A 16 -3.09 13.91 -11.39
N ASP A 17 -2.07 14.53 -10.76
CA ASP A 17 -0.83 14.96 -11.41
C ASP A 17 0.07 13.80 -11.92
N ARG A 18 -0.17 12.58 -11.45
CA ARG A 18 0.38 11.31 -11.96
C ARG A 18 -0.43 10.14 -11.42
N VAL A 19 -0.18 8.92 -11.90
CA VAL A 19 -0.83 7.70 -11.39
C VAL A 19 -0.57 7.57 -9.87
N PRO A 20 -1.61 7.44 -9.02
CA PRO A 20 -1.42 7.18 -7.61
C PRO A 20 -0.84 5.78 -7.38
N TRP A 21 0.03 5.67 -6.39
CA TRP A 21 0.59 4.38 -5.96
C TRP A 21 0.45 4.26 -4.44
N LEU A 22 0.08 3.07 -4.00
CA LEU A 22 -0.03 2.68 -2.60
C LEU A 22 0.53 1.28 -2.41
N GLU A 23 1.13 1.05 -1.25
CA GLU A 23 1.52 -0.29 -0.81
C GLU A 23 0.32 -0.92 -0.11
N MET A 24 0.13 -2.22 -0.33
CA MET A 24 -0.78 -2.98 0.51
C MET A 24 -0.20 -3.05 1.92
N VAL A 25 -0.99 -2.62 2.89
CA VAL A 25 -0.65 -2.69 4.31
C VAL A 25 -1.85 -3.25 5.06
N ILE A 26 -1.61 -3.87 6.21
CA ILE A 26 -2.69 -4.19 7.16
C ILE A 26 -2.65 -3.13 8.26
N ASP A 27 -3.79 -2.48 8.48
CA ASP A 27 -3.90 -1.50 9.55
C ASP A 27 -3.55 -2.14 10.91
N PRO A 28 -2.73 -1.49 11.76
CA PRO A 28 -2.34 -2.07 13.05
C PRO A 28 -3.52 -2.50 13.92
N ALA A 29 -4.63 -1.76 13.94
CA ALA A 29 -5.78 -2.15 14.75
C ALA A 29 -6.49 -3.41 14.20
N VAL A 30 -6.43 -3.64 12.89
CA VAL A 30 -6.92 -4.89 12.27
C VAL A 30 -5.95 -6.02 12.58
N ALA A 31 -4.64 -5.78 12.45
CA ALA A 31 -3.59 -6.74 12.78
C ALA A 31 -3.73 -7.26 14.22
N GLU A 32 -3.85 -6.35 15.19
CA GLU A 32 -3.95 -6.70 16.61
C GLU A 32 -5.21 -7.50 16.95
N LYS A 33 -6.34 -7.17 16.30
CA LYS A 33 -7.59 -7.93 16.46
C LYS A 33 -7.48 -9.36 15.93
N LEU A 34 -6.84 -9.54 14.78
CA LEU A 34 -6.62 -10.87 14.19
C LEU A 34 -5.66 -11.70 15.04
N LEU A 35 -4.60 -11.07 15.56
CA LEU A 35 -3.59 -11.73 16.39
C LEU A 35 -4.05 -12.00 17.82
N GLY A 36 -5.05 -11.26 18.32
CA GLY A 36 -5.45 -11.28 19.72
C GLY A 36 -4.38 -10.72 20.67
N ARG A 37 -3.40 -9.98 20.14
CA ARG A 37 -2.32 -9.34 20.89
C ARG A 37 -1.88 -8.02 20.23
N PRO A 38 -1.23 -7.11 20.97
CA PRO A 38 -0.55 -5.98 20.37
C PRO A 38 0.46 -6.41 19.30
N SER A 39 0.62 -5.59 18.26
CA SER A 39 1.63 -5.79 17.22
C SER A 39 2.68 -4.70 17.32
N GLU A 40 3.89 -5.09 17.71
CA GLU A 40 5.03 -4.18 17.79
C GLU A 40 5.80 -4.09 16.46
N PHE A 41 5.31 -4.74 15.41
CA PHE A 41 6.00 -4.82 14.13
C PHE A 41 6.01 -3.46 13.43
N ARG A 42 7.21 -2.95 13.14
CA ARG A 42 7.45 -1.69 12.41
C ARG A 42 8.19 -1.90 11.10
N GLY A 43 7.89 -2.98 10.40
CA GLY A 43 8.50 -3.27 9.10
C GLY A 43 7.97 -2.38 7.99
N ARG A 44 8.77 -2.24 6.92
CA ARG A 44 8.47 -1.39 5.75
C ARG A 44 7.14 -1.72 5.07
N LEU A 45 6.68 -2.97 5.16
CA LEU A 45 5.44 -3.45 4.56
C LEU A 45 4.22 -3.34 5.50
N ASN A 46 4.38 -2.91 6.75
CA ASN A 46 3.32 -2.79 7.77
C ASN A 46 2.40 -4.03 7.85
N ILE A 47 2.96 -5.23 7.76
CA ILE A 47 2.24 -6.50 7.99
C ILE A 47 3.05 -7.30 9.01
N ASP A 48 2.50 -7.49 10.21
CA ASP A 48 3.08 -8.39 11.22
C ASP A 48 3.19 -9.81 10.62
N PRO A 49 4.39 -10.42 10.56
CA PRO A 49 4.57 -11.74 9.95
C PRO A 49 3.67 -12.82 10.55
N ALA A 50 3.29 -12.71 11.83
CA ALA A 50 2.38 -13.66 12.46
C ALA A 50 0.96 -13.65 11.86
N LEU A 51 0.60 -12.61 11.10
CA LEU A 51 -0.66 -12.59 10.34
C LEU A 51 -0.64 -13.57 9.16
N LEU A 52 0.54 -13.92 8.65
CA LEU A 52 0.65 -14.89 7.54
C LEU A 52 0.12 -16.26 7.96
N ASP A 53 0.34 -16.64 9.22
CA ASP A 53 -0.14 -17.91 9.79
C ASP A 53 -1.67 -17.96 9.98
N ILE A 54 -2.31 -16.79 10.04
CA ILE A 54 -3.77 -16.66 10.27
C ILE A 54 -4.51 -16.45 8.95
N LEU A 55 -3.98 -15.58 8.09
CA LEU A 55 -4.69 -15.09 6.91
C LEU A 55 -4.58 -16.00 5.69
N ALA A 56 -3.88 -17.14 5.79
CA ALA A 56 -3.61 -18.04 4.66
C ALA A 56 -3.29 -17.24 3.39
N LEU A 57 -2.32 -16.31 3.53
CA LEU A 57 -1.99 -15.37 2.46
C LEU A 57 -1.20 -16.10 1.37
N ASP A 58 -1.92 -16.78 0.49
CA ASP A 58 -1.37 -17.47 -0.68
C ASP A 58 -0.91 -16.48 -1.78
N ASN A 59 -1.30 -15.21 -1.64
CA ASN A 59 -1.09 -14.17 -2.64
C ASN A 59 0.12 -13.29 -2.29
N ILE A 60 1.21 -13.49 -3.02
CA ILE A 60 2.26 -12.48 -3.16
C ILE A 60 1.68 -11.34 -4.02
N ALA A 61 1.24 -10.26 -3.38
CA ALA A 61 0.83 -9.06 -4.09
C ALA A 61 2.06 -8.26 -4.53
N VAL A 62 2.46 -8.40 -5.79
CA VAL A 62 3.50 -7.58 -6.39
C VAL A 62 2.86 -6.31 -6.96
N ASN A 63 2.91 -5.22 -6.18
CA ASN A 63 2.52 -3.90 -6.69
C ASN A 63 3.68 -3.30 -7.49
N LEU A 64 3.65 -3.46 -8.80
CA LEU A 64 4.57 -2.78 -9.71
C LEU A 64 4.28 -1.28 -9.68
N LYS A 65 5.16 -0.54 -9.01
CA LYS A 65 5.12 0.92 -9.00
C LYS A 65 5.33 1.44 -10.42
N PRO A 66 4.45 2.32 -10.94
CA PRO A 66 4.71 2.98 -12.22
C PRO A 66 6.00 3.79 -12.13
N PRO A 67 6.80 3.87 -13.21
CA PRO A 67 8.09 4.55 -13.19
C PRO A 67 7.94 5.98 -12.68
N ASP A 68 8.80 6.37 -11.72
CA ASP A 68 8.77 7.72 -11.11
C ASP A 68 9.12 8.83 -12.10
N VAL A 69 9.76 8.44 -13.20
CA VAL A 69 10.14 9.28 -14.33
C VAL A 69 9.70 8.58 -15.60
N THR A 70 8.79 9.19 -16.36
CA THR A 70 8.74 8.93 -17.80
C THR A 70 9.98 9.61 -18.36
N GLU A 71 10.94 8.83 -18.88
CA GLU A 71 11.95 9.43 -19.75
C GLU A 71 11.19 10.23 -20.80
N LYS A 72 11.46 11.53 -20.86
CA LYS A 72 10.93 12.38 -21.92
C LYS A 72 11.64 11.96 -23.21
N TYR A 73 11.15 10.92 -23.85
CA TYR A 73 11.41 10.70 -25.26
C TYR A 73 10.65 11.79 -26.02
N TYR A 74 11.25 12.97 -26.10
CA TYR A 74 10.93 13.93 -27.14
C TYR A 74 11.48 13.35 -28.45
N ALA A 75 10.57 13.07 -29.38
CA ALA A 75 10.84 13.02 -30.81
C ALA A 75 9.83 13.94 -31.50
#